data_AF-A0A2N0KW08-F1
#
_entry.id   AF-A0A2N0KW08-F1
#
_cell.length_a   1.000
_cell.length_b   1.000
_cell.length_c   1.000
_cell.angle_alpha   90.00
_cell.angle_beta   90.00
_cell.angle_gamma   90.00
#
_symmetry.space_group_name_H-M   'P 1'
#
loop_
_entity.id
_entity.type
_entity.pdbx_description
1 polymer ?
#
loop_
_entity_poly.entity_id
_entity_poly.type
_entity_poly.pdbx_seq_one_letter_code
_entity_poly.pdbx_strand_id
1 'polypeptide(L)'
;MTASGRIFLANVGANASHSFDSPIFDDGTFEFITIPEDQDLPGDHAVRYGSLTSFYDPGKSIQDYIPQRLWNFPTHFDPEFETFTYGDNCETSPRAASLKRMAPGDFIFFLARLTREKKTKEPSVHGFYLVGFLEIEGILKDVTQRPTDVEMERYGTNAHVLRGLSDKTLWDRFWVFAGTPNSRRFRRAVPVTRELALQVFSSAGGSPWKWDTGRSDLQVIGSYTRSCRCVIDPATPGQAEKATIMWDWVARHS
;
A
#
# COMPACT_ATOMS: atom_id res chain seq x y z
N MET A 1 2.54 4.75 -22.95
CA MET A 1 1.06 4.86 -22.87
C MET A 1 0.76 5.88 -21.79
N THR A 2 0.13 7.00 -22.11
CA THR A 2 -0.34 7.94 -21.08
C THR A 2 -1.57 7.33 -20.43
N ALA A 3 -1.41 6.72 -19.26
CA ALA A 3 -2.54 6.23 -18.49
C ALA A 3 -3.46 7.41 -18.15
N SER A 4 -4.71 7.35 -18.60
CA SER A 4 -5.70 8.44 -18.47
C SER A 4 -6.49 8.40 -17.16
N GLY A 5 -6.31 7.36 -16.35
CA GLY A 5 -6.99 7.19 -15.07
C GLY A 5 -6.52 8.14 -13.98
N ARG A 6 -7.38 8.39 -12.99
CA ARG A 6 -6.97 9.14 -11.80
C ARG A 6 -6.04 8.30 -10.96
N ILE A 7 -5.06 8.93 -10.32
CA ILE A 7 -4.10 8.26 -9.46
C ILE A 7 -4.41 8.57 -8.01
N PHE A 8 -4.70 7.52 -7.27
CA PHE A 8 -4.85 7.51 -5.82
C PHE A 8 -3.55 7.03 -5.18
N LEU A 9 -3.28 7.48 -3.96
CA LEU A 9 -2.13 7.05 -3.18
C LEU A 9 -2.62 6.50 -1.84
N ALA A 10 -2.17 5.32 -1.47
CA ALA A 10 -2.44 4.71 -0.17
C ALA A 10 -1.13 4.39 0.56
N ASN A 11 -1.05 4.78 1.84
CA ASN A 11 0.08 4.43 2.70
C ASN A 11 -0.19 3.09 3.38
N VAL A 12 0.69 2.13 3.13
CA VAL A 12 0.56 0.71 3.47
C VAL A 12 1.86 0.17 4.07
N GLY A 13 1.78 -1.01 4.66
CA GLY A 13 2.94 -1.67 5.26
C GLY A 13 3.30 -1.16 6.65
N ALA A 14 4.19 -1.90 7.31
CA ALA A 14 4.77 -1.51 8.59
C ALA A 14 5.42 -0.11 8.50
N ASN A 15 5.20 0.68 9.54
CA ASN A 15 5.66 2.06 9.62
C ASN A 15 6.17 2.40 11.03
N ALA A 16 6.46 3.67 11.30
CA ALA A 16 7.07 4.11 12.55
C ALA A 16 6.30 3.77 13.85
N SER A 17 5.01 3.38 13.79
CA SER A 17 4.27 2.90 14.95
C SER A 17 4.50 1.42 15.28
N HIS A 18 5.26 0.69 14.45
CA HIS A 18 5.50 -0.74 14.58
C HIS A 18 6.95 -1.00 15.03
N SER A 19 7.19 -2.15 15.67
CA SER A 19 8.52 -2.52 16.20
C SER A 19 9.45 -3.14 15.16
N PHE A 20 9.12 -3.04 13.87
CA PHE A 20 9.86 -3.61 12.76
C PHE A 20 9.59 -2.81 11.48
N ASP A 21 10.44 -3.02 10.48
CA ASP A 21 10.37 -2.29 9.22
C ASP A 21 10.51 -3.23 8.03
N SER A 22 9.96 -2.82 6.89
CA SER A 22 10.24 -3.43 5.60
C SER A 22 11.66 -3.04 5.12
N PRO A 23 12.56 -3.99 4.81
CA PRO A 23 13.91 -3.68 4.36
C PRO A 23 13.96 -3.26 2.88
N ILE A 24 14.85 -2.32 2.56
CA ILE A 24 15.31 -2.03 1.19
C ILE A 24 16.81 -2.30 1.08
N PHE A 25 17.21 -2.99 0.02
CA PHE A 25 18.57 -3.44 -0.23
C PHE A 25 19.36 -2.43 -1.09
N ASP A 26 20.69 -2.57 -1.13
CA ASP A 26 21.58 -1.64 -1.84
C ASP A 26 21.29 -1.58 -3.37
N ASP A 27 20.71 -2.62 -3.96
CA ASP A 27 20.31 -2.67 -5.38
C ASP A 27 18.90 -2.09 -5.64
N GLY A 28 18.23 -1.59 -4.59
CA GLY A 28 16.89 -1.02 -4.62
C GLY A 28 15.76 -2.05 -4.52
N THR A 29 16.05 -3.35 -4.52
CA THR A 29 15.05 -4.38 -4.21
C THR A 29 14.62 -4.28 -2.74
N PHE A 30 13.48 -4.87 -2.40
CA PHE A 30 12.88 -4.74 -1.06
C PHE A 30 11.96 -5.90 -0.71
N GLU A 31 11.85 -6.21 0.59
CA GLU A 31 10.75 -7.00 1.12
C GLU A 31 9.64 -6.08 1.61
N PHE A 32 8.40 -6.46 1.34
CA PHE A 32 7.22 -5.70 1.77
C PHE A 32 6.55 -6.45 2.91
N ILE A 33 6.61 -5.87 4.10
CA ILE A 33 6.04 -6.44 5.32
C ILE A 33 4.86 -5.57 5.73
N THR A 34 3.68 -6.18 5.73
CA THR A 34 2.42 -5.57 6.08
C THR A 34 2.31 -5.26 7.58
N ILE A 35 1.30 -4.48 7.97
CA ILE A 35 1.03 -4.19 9.39
C ILE A 35 0.47 -5.44 10.09
N PRO A 36 0.64 -5.59 11.41
CA PRO A 36 -0.07 -6.63 12.15
C PRO A 36 -1.57 -6.34 12.12
N GLU A 37 -2.40 -7.37 12.20
CA GLU A 37 -3.82 -7.17 12.49
C GLU A 37 -4.01 -6.47 13.85
N ASP A 38 -5.16 -5.83 14.02
CA ASP A 38 -5.54 -5.15 15.27
C ASP A 38 -5.93 -6.13 16.39
N GLN A 39 -6.27 -7.36 16.03
CA GLN A 39 -6.59 -8.45 16.93
C GLN A 39 -6.08 -9.79 16.39
N ASP A 40 -6.02 -10.82 17.23
CA ASP A 40 -5.78 -12.18 16.74
C ASP A 40 -7.01 -12.64 15.93
N LEU A 41 -6.75 -13.39 14.87
CA LEU A 41 -7.77 -13.92 13.97
C LEU A 41 -7.79 -15.44 14.13
N PRO A 42 -8.83 -16.01 14.74
CA PRO A 42 -8.93 -17.44 14.94
C PRO A 42 -9.15 -18.17 13.61
N GLY A 43 -8.80 -19.45 13.60
CA GLY A 43 -8.89 -20.33 12.44
C GLY A 43 -7.71 -20.23 11.48
N ASP A 44 -7.90 -20.84 10.31
CA ASP A 44 -6.84 -21.08 9.32
C ASP A 44 -6.89 -20.11 8.13
N HIS A 45 -7.77 -19.11 8.17
CA HIS A 45 -7.91 -18.13 7.09
C HIS A 45 -6.84 -17.04 7.13
N ALA A 46 -6.31 -16.72 8.31
CA ALA A 46 -5.39 -15.61 8.47
C ALA A 46 -3.97 -15.97 8.01
N VAL A 47 -3.36 -15.09 7.23
CA VAL A 47 -1.92 -15.17 6.89
C VAL A 47 -1.12 -14.77 8.12
N ARG A 48 -0.19 -15.62 8.56
CA ARG A 48 0.65 -15.37 9.74
C ARG A 48 2.05 -14.96 9.33
N TYR A 49 2.71 -14.11 10.12
CA TYR A 49 4.06 -13.65 9.79
C TYR A 49 5.07 -14.79 9.58
N GLY A 50 4.93 -15.86 10.35
CA GLY A 50 5.83 -17.01 10.31
C GLY A 50 5.76 -17.80 9.01
N SER A 51 4.67 -17.67 8.23
CA SER A 51 4.55 -18.31 6.92
C SER A 51 5.05 -17.44 5.77
N LEU A 52 5.46 -16.19 6.02
CA LEU A 52 5.90 -15.29 4.97
C LEU A 52 7.29 -15.66 4.47
N THR A 53 7.43 -15.69 3.15
CA THR A 53 8.68 -15.94 2.44
C THR A 53 9.08 -14.72 1.62
N SER A 54 10.34 -14.68 1.20
CA SER A 54 10.89 -13.61 0.39
C SER A 54 10.22 -13.62 -0.98
N PHE A 55 9.88 -12.42 -1.46
CA PHE A 55 9.34 -12.30 -2.82
C PHE A 55 10.35 -12.74 -3.90
N TYR A 56 11.65 -12.59 -3.65
CA TYR A 56 12.69 -12.94 -4.63
C TYR A 56 13.18 -14.38 -4.51
N ASP A 57 12.98 -15.00 -3.35
CA ASP A 57 13.36 -16.38 -3.07
C ASP A 57 12.32 -17.05 -2.14
N PRO A 58 11.34 -17.77 -2.69
CA PRO A 58 10.32 -18.45 -1.89
C PRO A 58 10.85 -19.48 -0.90
N GLY A 59 12.11 -19.94 -1.05
CA GLY A 59 12.78 -20.82 -0.10
C GLY A 59 13.33 -20.09 1.13
N LYS A 60 13.42 -18.76 1.08
CA LYS A 60 13.95 -17.92 2.15
C LYS A 60 12.81 -17.29 2.95
N SER A 61 12.83 -17.48 4.26
CA SER A 61 11.94 -16.79 5.19
C SER A 61 12.32 -15.31 5.33
N ILE A 62 11.32 -14.44 5.55
CA ILE A 62 11.55 -13.02 5.92
C ILE A 62 11.43 -12.76 7.42
N GLN A 63 11.36 -13.83 8.23
CA GLN A 63 11.25 -13.75 9.69
C GLN A 63 12.40 -12.97 10.35
N ASP A 64 13.57 -12.88 9.74
CA ASP A 64 14.71 -12.10 10.27
C ASP A 64 14.39 -10.61 10.43
N TYR A 65 13.42 -10.10 9.67
CA TYR A 65 12.95 -8.72 9.75
C TYR A 65 11.73 -8.56 10.68
N ILE A 66 11.23 -9.65 11.27
CA ILE A 66 10.02 -9.68 12.09
C ILE A 66 10.34 -10.19 13.50
N PRO A 67 9.97 -9.47 14.57
CA PRO A 67 10.18 -9.92 15.94
C PRO A 67 9.56 -11.30 16.17
N GLN A 68 10.31 -12.21 16.77
CA GLN A 68 9.89 -13.60 17.01
C GLN A 68 8.52 -13.74 17.68
N ARG A 69 8.21 -12.83 18.61
CA ARG A 69 6.91 -12.78 19.29
C ARG A 69 5.70 -12.60 18.36
N LEU A 70 5.92 -12.13 17.13
CA LEU A 70 4.88 -11.91 16.13
C LEU A 70 4.79 -13.04 15.10
N TRP A 71 5.68 -14.03 15.07
CA TRP A 71 5.66 -15.05 14.01
C TRP A 71 4.33 -15.82 13.92
N ASN A 72 3.68 -16.07 15.06
CA ASN A 72 2.36 -16.71 15.06
C ASN A 72 1.21 -15.70 14.98
N PHE A 73 1.49 -14.39 14.95
CA PHE A 73 0.46 -13.37 14.90
C PHE A 73 0.03 -13.11 13.44
N PRO A 74 -1.26 -12.87 13.18
CA PRO A 74 -1.75 -12.57 11.84
C PRO A 74 -1.21 -11.23 11.33
N THR A 75 -0.87 -11.21 10.04
CA THR A 75 -0.54 -9.99 9.32
C THR A 75 -1.74 -9.55 8.49
N HIS A 76 -1.96 -8.24 8.44
CA HIS A 76 -2.97 -7.65 7.57
C HIS A 76 -2.42 -7.62 6.14
N PHE A 77 -2.45 -8.76 5.45
CA PHE A 77 -1.78 -9.00 4.17
C PHE A 77 -2.45 -8.23 3.02
N ASP A 78 -2.27 -6.91 3.04
CA ASP A 78 -2.91 -5.94 2.15
C ASP A 78 -1.98 -4.73 1.88
N PRO A 79 -1.81 -4.30 0.62
CA PRO A 79 -2.23 -5.01 -0.58
C PRO A 79 -1.53 -6.36 -0.70
N GLU A 80 -2.25 -7.34 -1.23
CA GLU A 80 -1.63 -8.56 -1.72
C GLU A 80 -1.38 -8.42 -3.24
N PHE A 81 -0.22 -8.91 -3.69
CA PHE A 81 0.26 -8.70 -5.06
C PHE A 81 0.22 -9.99 -5.90
N GLU A 82 -0.43 -11.05 -5.42
CA GLU A 82 -0.58 -12.29 -6.18
C GLU A 82 -1.86 -12.25 -7.03
N THR A 83 -2.96 -11.87 -6.39
CA THR A 83 -4.28 -11.67 -7.02
C THR A 83 -4.64 -10.20 -7.21
N PHE A 84 -3.75 -9.29 -6.81
CA PHE A 84 -3.86 -7.85 -7.06
C PHE A 84 -5.13 -7.23 -6.46
N THR A 85 -5.31 -7.39 -5.15
CA THR A 85 -6.39 -6.78 -4.39
C THR A 85 -5.87 -5.89 -3.28
N TYR A 86 -6.67 -4.88 -2.95
CA TYR A 86 -6.45 -3.97 -1.83
C TYR A 86 -7.78 -3.66 -1.16
N GLY A 87 -7.83 -3.63 0.16
CA GLY A 87 -9.01 -3.30 0.94
C GLY A 87 -8.81 -2.11 1.87
N ASP A 88 -9.90 -1.44 2.22
CA ASP A 88 -9.91 -0.52 3.35
C ASP A 88 -11.35 -0.33 3.85
N ASN A 89 -11.52 0.09 5.10
CA ASN A 89 -12.81 0.36 5.72
C ASN A 89 -13.40 1.70 5.24
N CYS A 90 -13.76 1.78 3.96
CA CYS A 90 -14.14 3.04 3.30
C CYS A 90 -15.39 3.72 3.88
N GLU A 91 -16.27 2.98 4.57
CA GLU A 91 -17.47 3.53 5.21
C GLU A 91 -17.24 4.05 6.63
N THR A 92 -16.23 3.54 7.34
CA THR A 92 -16.01 3.85 8.77
C THR A 92 -14.70 4.57 9.03
N SER A 93 -13.72 4.47 8.12
CA SER A 93 -12.41 5.11 8.23
C SER A 93 -12.33 6.41 7.41
N PRO A 94 -12.17 7.58 8.06
CA PRO A 94 -11.99 8.85 7.35
C PRO A 94 -10.78 8.86 6.42
N ARG A 95 -9.76 8.04 6.70
CA ARG A 95 -8.55 7.94 5.88
C ARG A 95 -8.88 7.40 4.48
N ALA A 96 -9.86 6.49 4.40
CA ALA A 96 -10.19 5.72 3.21
C ALA A 96 -11.42 6.27 2.46
N ALA A 97 -12.17 7.20 3.06
CA ALA A 97 -13.40 7.73 2.51
C ALA A 97 -13.31 8.22 1.04
N SER A 98 -12.13 8.69 0.61
CA SER A 98 -11.94 9.13 -0.78
C SER A 98 -11.88 8.00 -1.80
N LEU A 99 -11.54 6.77 -1.38
CA LEU A 99 -11.50 5.59 -2.26
C LEU A 99 -12.89 5.22 -2.79
N LYS A 100 -13.97 5.63 -2.11
CA LYS A 100 -15.35 5.45 -2.60
C LYS A 100 -15.63 6.09 -3.96
N ARG A 101 -14.80 7.06 -4.37
CA ARG A 101 -14.91 7.74 -5.67
C ARG A 101 -14.17 7.02 -6.79
N MET A 102 -13.39 5.97 -6.49
CA MET A 102 -12.66 5.21 -7.50
C MET A 102 -13.62 4.49 -8.43
N ALA A 103 -13.17 4.34 -9.67
CA ALA A 103 -13.86 3.63 -10.74
C ALA A 103 -12.85 2.78 -11.53
N PRO A 104 -13.33 1.78 -12.29
CA PRO A 104 -12.47 1.07 -13.23
C PRO A 104 -11.69 2.02 -14.14
N GLY A 105 -10.42 1.71 -14.36
CA GLY A 105 -9.45 2.54 -15.09
C GLY A 105 -8.68 3.53 -14.21
N ASP A 106 -9.08 3.78 -12.96
CA ASP A 106 -8.25 4.52 -12.00
C ASP A 106 -7.06 3.66 -11.51
N PHE A 107 -6.09 4.30 -10.87
CA PHE A 107 -4.92 3.65 -10.29
C PHE A 107 -4.86 3.90 -8.80
N ILE A 108 -4.46 2.90 -8.02
CA ILE A 108 -4.02 3.08 -6.62
C ILE A 108 -2.56 2.69 -6.51
N PHE A 109 -1.72 3.67 -6.18
CA PHE A 109 -0.32 3.46 -5.88
C PHE A 109 -0.11 3.25 -4.39
N PHE A 110 0.78 2.33 -4.06
CA PHE A 110 1.07 1.95 -2.69
C PHE A 110 2.38 2.57 -2.23
N LEU A 111 2.30 3.42 -1.22
CA LEU A 111 3.43 4.04 -0.54
C LEU A 111 3.76 3.25 0.71
N ALA A 112 5.00 2.80 0.86
CA ALA A 112 5.48 2.14 2.08
C ALA A 112 6.69 2.89 2.66
N ARG A 113 6.85 2.82 3.98
CA ARG A 113 8.07 3.27 4.65
C ARG A 113 9.04 2.09 4.68
N LEU A 114 10.18 2.24 4.00
CA LEU A 114 11.23 1.22 3.97
C LEU A 114 12.46 1.69 4.74
N THR A 115 13.23 0.74 5.27
CA THR A 115 14.47 0.96 6.00
C THR A 115 15.61 0.33 5.25
N ARG A 116 16.68 1.10 4.98
CA ARG A 116 17.89 0.54 4.37
C ARG A 116 18.41 -0.60 5.24
N GLU A 117 18.66 -1.76 4.63
CA GLU A 117 19.25 -2.89 5.33
C GLU A 117 20.57 -2.46 5.99
N LYS A 118 20.66 -2.67 7.30
CA LYS A 118 21.79 -2.18 8.08
C LYS A 118 23.03 -3.00 7.81
N LYS A 119 24.14 -2.33 7.51
CA LYS A 119 25.47 -2.85 7.78
C LYS A 119 25.80 -2.61 9.25
N THR A 120 26.57 -3.50 9.86
CA THR A 120 26.81 -3.53 11.31
C THR A 120 27.26 -2.14 11.82
N LYS A 121 26.58 -1.62 12.86
CA LYS A 121 26.83 -0.30 13.52
C LYS A 121 26.33 0.96 12.80
N GLU A 122 25.61 0.86 11.69
CA GLU A 122 25.00 2.03 11.04
C GLU A 122 23.61 2.40 11.63
N PRO A 123 23.26 3.70 11.69
CA PRO A 123 21.92 4.13 12.07
C PRO A 123 20.87 3.68 11.03
N SER A 124 19.62 3.49 11.47
CA SER A 124 18.52 3.21 10.54
C SER A 124 18.30 4.42 9.63
N VAL A 125 18.31 4.19 8.31
CA VAL A 125 17.93 5.20 7.32
C VAL A 125 16.58 4.82 6.73
N HIS A 126 15.59 5.69 6.91
CA HIS A 126 14.21 5.46 6.48
C HIS A 126 13.85 6.36 5.31
N GLY A 127 13.04 5.83 4.39
CA GLY A 127 12.46 6.59 3.28
C GLY A 127 11.04 6.11 2.96
N PHE A 128 10.31 6.92 2.21
CA PHE A 128 9.04 6.50 1.62
C PHE A 128 9.28 6.12 0.16
N TYR A 129 8.66 5.02 -0.25
CA TYR A 129 8.82 4.45 -1.58
C TYR A 129 7.47 3.97 -2.11
N LEU A 130 7.25 4.08 -3.42
CA LEU A 130 6.18 3.33 -4.07
C LEU A 130 6.64 1.89 -4.23
N VAL A 131 5.79 0.95 -3.82
CA VAL A 131 6.08 -0.50 -3.86
C VAL A 131 5.29 -1.23 -4.94
N GLY A 132 4.31 -0.55 -5.54
CA GLY A 132 3.48 -1.09 -6.61
C GLY A 132 2.23 -0.25 -6.85
N PHE A 133 1.37 -0.73 -7.74
CA PHE A 133 0.05 -0.16 -7.99
C PHE A 133 -0.95 -1.22 -8.45
N LEU A 134 -2.24 -0.91 -8.28
CA LEU A 134 -3.33 -1.58 -9.00
C LEU A 134 -3.92 -0.62 -10.05
N GLU A 135 -4.15 -1.11 -11.27
CA GLU A 135 -5.05 -0.48 -12.23
C GLU A 135 -6.44 -1.07 -11.99
N ILE A 136 -7.40 -0.29 -11.49
CA ILE A 136 -8.67 -0.83 -11.01
C ILE A 136 -9.51 -1.39 -12.16
N GLU A 137 -10.04 -2.60 -11.98
CA GLU A 137 -11.04 -3.22 -12.86
C GLU A 137 -12.36 -3.51 -12.14
N GLY A 138 -12.28 -3.84 -10.85
CA GLY A 138 -13.40 -4.34 -10.06
C GLY A 138 -13.42 -3.72 -8.67
N ILE A 139 -14.62 -3.51 -8.13
CA ILE A 139 -14.79 -2.97 -6.79
C ILE A 139 -15.92 -3.73 -6.11
N LEU A 140 -15.60 -4.41 -5.01
CA LEU A 140 -16.55 -4.96 -4.07
C LEU A 140 -16.81 -3.90 -2.98
N LYS A 141 -18.07 -3.50 -2.79
CA LYS A 141 -18.45 -2.30 -2.02
C LYS A 141 -19.25 -2.64 -0.77
N ASP A 142 -19.02 -1.87 0.30
CA ASP A 142 -19.80 -1.86 1.55
C ASP A 142 -20.15 -3.28 2.05
N VAL A 143 -19.12 -4.11 2.17
CA VAL A 143 -19.27 -5.53 2.50
C VAL A 143 -19.66 -5.70 3.96
N THR A 144 -20.86 -6.23 4.18
CA THR A 144 -21.47 -6.46 5.50
C THR A 144 -21.77 -7.92 5.81
N GLN A 145 -21.49 -8.80 4.85
CA GLN A 145 -21.64 -10.24 4.97
C GLN A 145 -20.73 -10.94 3.94
N ARG A 146 -20.58 -12.26 4.06
CA ARG A 146 -19.79 -13.03 3.10
C ARG A 146 -20.30 -12.77 1.66
N PRO A 147 -19.40 -12.40 0.72
CA PRO A 147 -19.73 -12.27 -0.69
C PRO A 147 -20.24 -13.56 -1.32
N THR A 148 -20.79 -13.47 -2.53
CA THR A 148 -21.18 -14.63 -3.35
C THR A 148 -19.96 -15.47 -3.73
N ASP A 149 -20.15 -16.73 -4.10
CA ASP A 149 -19.02 -17.60 -4.47
C ASP A 149 -18.24 -17.06 -5.69
N VAL A 150 -18.93 -16.44 -6.65
CA VAL A 150 -18.29 -15.77 -7.80
C VAL A 150 -17.43 -14.58 -7.36
N GLU A 151 -17.89 -13.79 -6.39
CA GLU A 151 -17.07 -12.71 -5.83
C GLU A 151 -15.90 -13.25 -5.01
N MET A 152 -16.10 -14.35 -4.30
CA MET A 152 -15.04 -15.01 -3.53
C MET A 152 -13.90 -15.53 -4.42
N GLU A 153 -14.18 -15.95 -5.65
CA GLU A 153 -13.13 -16.30 -6.63
C GLU A 153 -12.19 -15.12 -6.93
N ARG A 154 -12.70 -13.88 -6.90
CA ARG A 154 -11.92 -12.68 -7.22
C ARG A 154 -11.32 -11.99 -5.99
N TYR A 155 -12.04 -11.97 -4.88
CA TYR A 155 -11.73 -11.16 -3.70
C TYR A 155 -11.41 -11.98 -2.44
N GLY A 156 -11.56 -13.32 -2.49
CA GLY A 156 -11.53 -14.20 -1.32
C GLY A 156 -10.20 -14.24 -0.56
N THR A 157 -9.10 -13.88 -1.23
CA THR A 157 -7.74 -13.81 -0.67
C THR A 157 -7.44 -12.46 0.00
N ASN A 158 -8.31 -11.46 -0.17
CA ASN A 158 -8.07 -10.13 0.41
C ASN A 158 -8.17 -10.16 1.94
N ALA A 159 -7.28 -9.45 2.64
CA ALA A 159 -7.21 -9.44 4.10
C ALA A 159 -8.55 -9.12 4.78
N HIS A 160 -9.34 -8.19 4.25
CA HIS A 160 -10.65 -7.84 4.83
C HIS A 160 -11.68 -8.97 4.68
N VAL A 161 -11.64 -9.72 3.57
CA VAL A 161 -12.50 -10.89 3.39
C VAL A 161 -12.07 -12.02 4.33
N LEU A 162 -10.75 -12.25 4.47
CA LEU A 162 -10.20 -13.23 5.41
C LEU A 162 -10.58 -12.90 6.86
N ARG A 163 -10.57 -11.62 7.24
CA ARG A 163 -11.08 -11.14 8.55
C ARG A 163 -12.53 -11.55 8.76
N GLY A 164 -13.41 -11.25 7.79
CA GLY A 164 -14.83 -11.63 7.88
C GLY A 164 -15.08 -13.15 7.93
N LEU A 165 -14.22 -13.95 7.28
CA LEU A 165 -14.27 -15.42 7.36
C LEU A 165 -13.84 -15.93 8.74
N SER A 166 -12.82 -15.32 9.34
CA SER A 166 -12.34 -15.65 10.70
C SER A 166 -13.33 -15.23 11.78
N ASP A 167 -13.96 -14.06 11.65
CA ASP A 167 -14.93 -13.54 12.60
C ASP A 167 -16.06 -12.79 11.87
N LYS A 168 -17.31 -13.26 12.07
CA LYS A 168 -18.50 -12.69 11.43
C LYS A 168 -18.77 -11.23 11.84
N THR A 169 -18.21 -10.75 12.94
CA THR A 169 -18.33 -9.34 13.35
C THR A 169 -17.45 -8.41 12.52
N LEU A 170 -16.48 -8.96 11.78
CA LEU A 170 -15.54 -8.23 10.92
C LEU A 170 -16.02 -8.10 9.47
N TRP A 171 -17.28 -8.44 9.17
CA TRP A 171 -17.94 -7.94 7.96
C TRP A 171 -18.37 -6.48 8.17
N ASP A 172 -17.37 -5.61 8.30
CA ASP A 172 -17.47 -4.29 8.93
C ASP A 172 -17.46 -3.13 7.93
N ARG A 173 -18.20 -3.30 6.83
CA ARG A 173 -18.45 -2.27 5.80
C ARG A 173 -17.20 -1.85 5.02
N PHE A 174 -16.26 -2.78 4.86
CA PHE A 174 -15.08 -2.58 4.04
C PHE A 174 -15.40 -2.59 2.54
N TRP A 175 -14.47 -2.07 1.75
CA TRP A 175 -14.47 -2.18 0.29
C TRP A 175 -13.21 -2.93 -0.13
N VAL A 176 -13.28 -3.68 -1.23
CA VAL A 176 -12.11 -4.33 -1.86
C VAL A 176 -12.02 -3.88 -3.31
N PHE A 177 -10.82 -3.46 -3.70
CA PHE A 177 -10.47 -2.99 -5.03
C PHE A 177 -9.62 -4.06 -5.71
N ALA A 178 -10.05 -4.53 -6.87
CA ALA A 178 -9.33 -5.50 -7.68
C ALA A 178 -8.65 -4.81 -8.86
N GLY A 179 -7.38 -5.14 -9.08
CA GLY A 179 -6.56 -4.63 -10.16
C GLY A 179 -6.55 -5.51 -11.41
N THR A 180 -6.38 -4.93 -12.58
CA THR A 180 -6.17 -5.67 -13.84
C THR A 180 -4.87 -6.48 -13.80
N PRO A 181 -4.64 -7.39 -14.76
CA PRO A 181 -3.34 -8.03 -14.96
C PRO A 181 -2.17 -7.06 -15.26
N ASN A 182 -2.43 -5.77 -15.56
CA ASN A 182 -1.37 -4.77 -15.71
C ASN A 182 -0.90 -4.19 -14.37
N SER A 183 -1.59 -4.51 -13.27
CA SER A 183 -1.18 -4.17 -11.90
C SER A 183 0.17 -4.79 -11.58
N ARG A 184 0.94 -4.16 -10.67
CA ARG A 184 2.34 -4.55 -10.42
C ARG A 184 2.73 -4.32 -8.97
N ARG A 185 3.44 -5.30 -8.41
CA ARG A 185 4.48 -5.05 -7.40
C ARG A 185 5.75 -4.64 -8.14
N PHE A 186 6.39 -3.56 -7.73
CA PHE A 186 7.66 -3.19 -8.35
C PHE A 186 8.78 -4.11 -7.91
N ARG A 187 9.74 -4.36 -8.80
CA ARG A 187 10.94 -5.14 -8.47
C ARG A 187 11.88 -4.29 -7.61
N ARG A 188 11.99 -3.00 -7.89
CA ARG A 188 12.72 -2.03 -7.06
C ARG A 188 11.78 -0.99 -6.50
N ALA A 189 12.03 -0.58 -5.26
CA ALA A 189 11.24 0.43 -4.60
C ALA A 189 11.47 1.80 -5.26
N VAL A 190 10.41 2.45 -5.73
CA VAL A 190 10.51 3.75 -6.39
C VAL A 190 10.56 4.84 -5.33
N PRO A 191 11.65 5.62 -5.19
CA PRO A 191 11.77 6.58 -4.10
C PRO A 191 10.77 7.72 -4.24
N VAL A 192 10.07 8.04 -3.15
CA VAL A 192 9.25 9.26 -3.04
C VAL A 192 10.07 10.31 -2.31
N THR A 193 10.75 11.13 -3.11
CA THR A 193 11.64 12.18 -2.64
C THR A 193 10.90 13.53 -2.55
N ARG A 194 11.54 14.52 -1.91
CA ARG A 194 11.09 15.91 -1.98
C ARG A 194 11.05 16.43 -3.42
N GLU A 195 12.00 16.04 -4.26
CA GLU A 195 12.03 16.40 -5.68
C GLU A 195 10.76 15.93 -6.40
N LEU A 196 10.42 14.63 -6.28
CA LEU A 196 9.20 14.09 -6.89
C LEU A 196 7.97 14.78 -6.30
N ALA A 197 7.92 14.95 -4.98
CA ALA A 197 6.77 15.51 -4.31
C ALA A 197 6.49 16.97 -4.70
N LEU A 198 7.53 17.77 -4.97
CA LEU A 198 7.38 19.14 -5.47
C LEU A 198 6.83 19.19 -6.90
N GLN A 199 7.16 18.21 -7.74
CA GLN A 199 6.68 18.16 -9.13
C GLN A 199 5.26 17.61 -9.24
N VAL A 200 4.94 16.58 -8.45
CA VAL A 200 3.74 15.77 -8.65
C VAL A 200 2.66 16.05 -7.63
N PHE A 201 3.00 16.13 -6.34
CA PHE A 201 1.98 16.11 -5.30
C PHE A 201 1.48 17.50 -4.91
N SER A 202 0.22 17.53 -4.48
CA SER A 202 -0.41 18.72 -3.90
C SER A 202 -1.16 18.30 -2.64
N SER A 203 -1.44 19.22 -1.74
CA SER A 203 -2.20 18.99 -0.50
C SER A 203 -3.65 18.61 -0.81
N ALA A 204 -4.41 18.20 0.21
CA ALA A 204 -5.83 17.92 0.03
C ALA A 204 -6.65 19.12 -0.47
N GLY A 205 -6.19 20.34 -0.18
CA GLY A 205 -6.79 21.59 -0.68
C GLY A 205 -6.21 22.07 -2.01
N GLY A 206 -5.36 21.27 -2.68
CA GLY A 206 -4.76 21.61 -3.98
C GLY A 206 -3.52 22.51 -3.91
N SER A 207 -3.16 23.04 -2.74
CA SER A 207 -1.93 23.85 -2.57
C SER A 207 -0.66 22.98 -2.55
N PRO A 208 0.53 23.53 -2.86
CA PRO A 208 1.79 22.82 -2.66
C PRO A 208 1.98 22.36 -1.21
N TRP A 209 2.74 21.27 -1.02
CA TRP A 209 3.13 20.85 0.32
C TRP A 209 4.05 21.88 0.97
N LYS A 210 3.90 22.06 2.29
CA LYS A 210 4.75 22.96 3.07
C LYS A 210 5.96 22.18 3.60
N TRP A 211 7.15 22.69 3.31
CA TRP A 211 8.43 22.12 3.71
C TRP A 211 9.14 23.06 4.70
N ASP A 212 8.55 23.21 5.88
CA ASP A 212 9.05 24.09 6.94
C ASP A 212 10.38 23.55 7.52
N THR A 213 11.25 24.44 8.02
CA THR A 213 12.60 24.10 8.50
C THR A 213 12.62 23.16 9.71
N GLY A 214 11.50 23.02 10.43
CA GLY A 214 11.38 22.16 11.62
C GLY A 214 11.02 20.70 11.34
N ARG A 215 10.85 20.29 10.07
CA ARG A 215 10.42 18.93 9.72
C ARG A 215 11.36 18.32 8.67
N SER A 216 11.72 17.06 8.88
CA SER A 216 12.44 16.29 7.87
C SER A 216 11.53 15.93 6.70
N ASP A 217 12.14 15.61 5.55
CA ASP A 217 11.38 15.22 4.36
C ASP A 217 10.48 14.00 4.64
N LEU A 218 11.00 13.04 5.40
CA LEU A 218 10.24 11.86 5.86
C LEU A 218 8.98 12.25 6.63
N GLN A 219 9.09 13.21 7.56
CA GLN A 219 7.95 13.70 8.35
C GLN A 219 6.94 14.46 7.49
N VAL A 220 7.38 15.21 6.49
CA VAL A 220 6.49 15.96 5.59
C VAL A 220 5.73 14.98 4.70
N ILE A 221 6.44 14.09 3.99
CA ILE A 221 5.84 13.09 3.10
C ILE A 221 4.81 12.27 3.88
N GLY A 222 5.23 11.66 5.00
CA GLY A 222 4.34 10.81 5.80
C GLY A 222 3.09 11.53 6.29
N SER A 223 3.15 12.84 6.54
CA SER A 223 2.00 13.63 7.00
C SER A 223 1.01 13.95 5.89
N TYR A 224 1.49 14.25 4.68
CA TYR A 224 0.63 14.57 3.53
C TYR A 224 0.05 13.34 2.83
N THR A 225 0.55 12.15 3.16
CA THR A 225 0.13 10.86 2.58
C THR A 225 -0.62 9.96 3.57
N ARG A 226 -1.10 10.50 4.70
CA ARG A 226 -1.87 9.72 5.70
C ARG A 226 -3.23 9.23 5.19
N SER A 227 -3.90 10.03 4.37
CA SER A 227 -5.20 9.67 3.79
C SER A 227 -5.04 9.06 2.41
N CYS A 228 -5.82 8.01 2.15
CA CYS A 228 -5.94 7.39 0.84
C CYS A 228 -6.78 8.30 -0.05
N ARG A 229 -6.16 9.03 -0.98
CA ARG A 229 -6.85 10.05 -1.79
C ARG A 229 -6.37 10.09 -3.22
N CYS A 230 -7.20 10.67 -4.09
CA CYS A 230 -6.81 11.09 -5.42
C CYS A 230 -5.72 12.16 -5.29
N VAL A 231 -4.53 11.86 -5.78
CA VAL A 231 -3.38 12.76 -5.80
C VAL A 231 -3.15 13.35 -7.18
N ILE A 232 -3.60 12.68 -8.24
CA ILE A 232 -3.57 13.18 -9.61
C ILE A 232 -4.89 12.86 -10.31
N ASP A 233 -5.52 13.87 -10.91
CA ASP A 233 -6.68 13.69 -11.79
C ASP A 233 -6.36 14.29 -13.15
N PRO A 234 -6.02 13.48 -14.18
CA PRO A 234 -5.64 13.98 -15.50
C PRO A 234 -6.69 14.88 -16.19
N ALA A 235 -7.96 14.80 -15.80
CA ALA A 235 -9.01 15.69 -16.33
C ALA A 235 -8.94 17.10 -15.73
N THR A 236 -8.20 17.30 -14.64
CA THR A 236 -7.95 18.62 -14.05
C THR A 236 -6.82 19.34 -14.79
N PRO A 237 -6.96 20.64 -15.13
CA PRO A 237 -5.91 21.40 -15.82
C PRO A 237 -4.53 21.28 -15.14
N GLY A 238 -3.51 21.01 -15.94
CA GLY A 238 -2.12 20.85 -15.49
C GLY A 238 -1.79 19.52 -14.80
N GLN A 239 -2.76 18.65 -14.54
CA GLN A 239 -2.50 17.38 -13.85
C GLN A 239 -2.14 16.23 -14.79
N ALA A 240 -2.48 16.30 -16.08
CA ALA A 240 -2.01 15.34 -17.08
C ALA A 240 -0.47 15.33 -17.20
N GLU A 241 0.17 16.49 -17.08
CA GLU A 241 1.63 16.62 -17.04
C GLU A 241 2.21 15.96 -15.78
N LYS A 242 1.60 16.19 -14.61
CA LYS A 242 1.98 15.54 -13.34
C LYS A 242 1.86 14.01 -13.42
N ALA A 243 0.81 13.50 -14.06
CA ALA A 243 0.66 12.07 -14.31
C ALA A 243 1.82 11.54 -15.17
N THR A 244 2.19 12.26 -16.23
CA THR A 244 3.33 11.91 -17.10
C THR A 244 4.63 11.86 -16.30
N ILE A 245 4.92 12.90 -15.50
CA ILE A 245 6.10 12.95 -14.62
C ILE A 245 6.13 11.76 -13.66
N MET A 246 4.99 11.41 -13.04
CA MET A 246 4.90 10.28 -12.12
C MET A 246 5.21 8.95 -12.82
N TRP A 247 4.64 8.71 -14.00
CA TRP A 247 4.90 7.48 -14.77
C TRP A 247 6.35 7.41 -15.26
N ASP A 248 6.93 8.51 -15.72
CA ASP A 248 8.35 8.56 -16.12
C ASP A 248 9.28 8.36 -14.92
N TRP A 249 8.90 8.87 -13.74
CA TRP A 249 9.64 8.61 -12.50
C TRP A 249 9.60 7.14 -12.12
N VAL A 250 8.44 6.49 -12.19
CA VAL A 250 8.27 5.06 -11.95
C VAL A 250 9.11 4.26 -12.95
N ALA A 251 8.98 4.52 -14.26
CA ALA A 251 9.70 3.80 -15.30
C ALA A 251 11.23 3.86 -15.14
N ARG A 252 11.77 4.97 -14.62
CA ARG A 252 13.20 5.12 -14.35
C ARG A 252 13.71 4.32 -13.15
N HIS A 253 12.87 4.11 -12.13
CA HIS A 253 13.33 3.58 -10.83
C HIS A 253 12.83 2.17 -10.50
N SER A 254 11.68 1.74 -11.05
CA SER A 254 11.05 0.44 -10.68
C SER A 254 11.80 -0.79 -11.18
#